data_AF-A0A956EDG9-F1
#
_entry.id   AF-A0A956EDG9-F1
#
_cell.length_a   1.000
_cell.length_b   1.000
_cell.length_c   1.000
_cell.angle_alpha   90.00
_cell.angle_beta   90.00
_cell.angle_gamma   90.00
#
_symmetry.space_group_name_H-M   'P 1'
#
loop_
_entity.id
_entity.type
_entity.pdbx_description
1 polymer ?
#
loop_
_entity_poly.entity_id
_entity_poly.type
_entity_poly.pdbx_seq_one_letter_code
_entity_poly.pdbx_strand_id
1 'polypeptide(L)'
;MKKRNPSSDFVREFTESMPRDYLQQHTHEEVVRHARVAAARRSELVRVEVDSGEHHTGNVYFVADDRAGLLARASSALSTLNLSIDDGEIWIRNTPTGRQETLGVFQVHAEDGGEVDTQRAGEIQELLTALLEGRLDSPSKANRAATPGAETRVRFVESADGGLNVLEVETRDRSGLLSALANALFEKNVQIVEAQVRTRDGEVHDRFSVVELDGSPIDSSRRLDIQVAVLTAVDTAQR
;
A
#
# COMPACT_ATOMS: atom_id res chain seq x y z
N MET A 1 -19.47 -4.29 19.29
CA MET A 1 -18.71 -3.57 20.36
C MET A 1 -18.12 -2.30 19.76
N LYS A 2 -18.34 -1.12 20.35
CA LYS A 2 -17.71 0.13 19.86
C LYS A 2 -16.20 0.03 20.04
N LYS A 3 -15.42 0.22 18.96
CA LYS A 3 -13.95 0.23 18.98
C LYS A 3 -13.48 1.34 19.93
N ARG A 4 -12.66 1.02 20.94
CA ARG A 4 -12.24 1.99 21.97
C ARG A 4 -11.12 2.89 21.42
N ASN A 5 -11.26 4.21 21.57
CA ASN A 5 -10.20 5.15 21.20
C ASN A 5 -8.95 4.96 22.08
N PRO A 6 -7.74 5.20 21.53
CA PRO A 6 -6.49 5.17 22.30
C PRO A 6 -6.42 6.36 23.28
N SER A 7 -5.43 6.34 24.18
CA SER A 7 -5.18 7.48 25.06
C SER A 7 -4.74 8.71 24.27
N SER A 8 -5.03 9.91 24.78
CA SER A 8 -4.58 11.16 24.16
C SER A 8 -3.06 11.23 24.00
N ASP A 9 -2.31 10.61 24.94
CA ASP A 9 -0.86 10.50 24.86
C ASP A 9 -0.40 9.67 23.67
N PHE A 10 -1.06 8.54 23.41
CA PHE A 10 -0.75 7.71 22.25
C PHE A 10 -1.10 8.42 20.93
N VAL A 11 -2.22 9.15 20.87
CA VAL A 11 -2.57 9.93 19.66
C VAL A 11 -1.51 11.00 19.38
N ARG A 12 -1.03 11.69 20.41
CA ARG A 12 0.03 12.70 20.29
C ARG A 12 1.32 12.05 19.80
N GLU A 13 1.77 10.97 20.43
CA GLU A 13 2.94 10.20 20.02
C GLU A 13 2.84 9.74 18.56
N PHE A 14 1.67 9.20 18.19
CA PHE A 14 1.39 8.78 16.82
C PHE A 14 1.57 9.96 15.85
N THR A 15 0.91 11.08 16.13
CA THR A 15 0.99 12.31 15.34
C THR A 15 2.43 12.80 15.18
N GLU A 16 3.21 12.84 16.28
CA GLU A 16 4.61 13.29 16.28
C GLU A 16 5.55 12.34 15.51
N SER A 17 5.20 11.05 15.42
CA SER A 17 5.99 10.05 14.68
C SER A 17 5.75 10.03 13.17
N MET A 18 4.64 10.63 12.69
CA MET A 18 4.25 10.59 11.28
C MET A 18 5.03 11.62 10.44
N PRO A 19 5.20 11.37 9.13
CA PRO A 19 5.72 12.36 8.19
C PRO A 19 4.89 13.65 8.18
N ARG A 20 5.52 14.78 7.82
CA ARG A 20 4.83 16.06 7.74
C ARG A 20 3.72 16.09 6.69
N ASP A 21 3.87 15.36 5.60
CA ASP A 21 2.91 15.38 4.50
C ASP A 21 1.62 14.64 4.87
N TYR A 22 1.73 13.53 5.61
CA TYR A 22 0.59 12.86 6.23
C TYR A 22 -0.24 13.84 7.09
N LEU A 23 0.39 14.68 7.90
CA LEU A 23 -0.31 15.63 8.77
C LEU A 23 -1.02 16.75 8.01
N GLN A 24 -0.57 17.06 6.80
CA GLN A 24 -1.20 18.05 5.93
C GLN A 24 -2.39 17.47 5.16
N GLN A 25 -2.39 16.16 4.93
CA GLN A 25 -3.38 15.46 4.11
C GLN A 25 -4.55 14.88 4.92
N HIS A 26 -4.41 14.74 6.23
CA HIS A 26 -5.45 14.14 7.07
C HIS A 26 -6.03 15.06 8.13
N THR A 27 -7.33 14.90 8.33
CA THR A 27 -8.08 15.52 9.41
C THR A 27 -7.73 14.90 10.76
N HIS A 28 -8.03 15.63 11.84
CA HIS A 28 -7.84 15.11 13.20
C HIS A 28 -8.60 13.78 13.44
N GLU A 29 -9.79 13.62 12.88
CA GLU A 29 -10.58 12.41 13.05
C GLU A 29 -9.91 11.19 12.40
N GLU A 30 -9.38 11.35 11.18
CA GLU A 30 -8.62 10.32 10.48
C GLU A 30 -7.33 9.97 11.24
N VAL A 31 -6.61 10.98 11.75
CA VAL A 31 -5.41 10.72 12.57
C VAL A 31 -5.76 9.90 13.82
N VAL A 32 -6.85 10.23 14.52
CA VAL A 32 -7.33 9.43 15.67
C VAL A 32 -7.73 8.01 15.24
N ARG A 33 -8.35 7.86 14.07
CA ARG A 33 -8.69 6.55 13.47
C ARG A 33 -7.44 5.70 13.27
N HIS A 34 -6.44 6.24 12.60
CA HIS A 34 -5.19 5.55 12.26
C HIS A 34 -4.41 5.20 13.52
N ALA A 35 -4.30 6.14 14.47
CA ALA A 35 -3.70 5.89 15.78
C ALA A 35 -4.42 4.78 16.55
N ARG A 36 -5.74 4.67 16.43
CA ARG A 36 -6.51 3.58 17.08
C ARG A 36 -6.15 2.21 16.50
N VAL A 37 -5.99 2.09 15.18
CA VAL A 37 -5.58 0.84 14.54
C VAL A 37 -4.15 0.48 14.96
N ALA A 38 -3.24 1.45 14.96
CA ALA A 38 -1.86 1.25 15.41
C ALA A 38 -1.78 0.83 16.89
N ALA A 39 -2.54 1.46 17.77
CA ALA A 39 -2.62 1.08 19.18
C ALA A 39 -3.19 -0.33 19.39
N ALA A 40 -4.15 -0.74 18.54
CA ALA A 40 -4.79 -2.05 18.62
C ALA A 40 -3.84 -3.20 18.24
N ARG A 41 -2.82 -2.94 17.42
CA ARG A 41 -1.82 -3.93 16.99
C ARG A 41 -1.05 -4.56 18.14
N ARG A 42 -0.72 -3.78 19.18
CA ARG A 42 0.06 -4.26 20.34
C ARG A 42 1.37 -4.94 19.91
N SER A 43 1.45 -6.26 20.07
CA SER A 43 2.60 -7.10 19.69
C SER A 43 2.33 -8.01 18.51
N GLU A 44 1.17 -7.88 17.85
CA GLU A 44 0.84 -8.64 16.65
C GLU A 44 1.72 -8.18 15.47
N LEU A 45 2.03 -9.11 14.56
CA LEU A 45 2.84 -8.84 13.38
C LEU A 45 2.19 -7.79 12.47
N VAL A 46 0.89 -7.95 12.26
CA VAL A 46 0.04 -7.02 11.51
C VAL A 46 -1.31 -6.92 12.21
N ARG A 47 -1.88 -5.72 12.18
CA ARG A 47 -3.26 -5.47 12.57
C ARG A 47 -4.03 -4.98 11.38
N VAL A 48 -5.18 -5.59 11.09
CA VAL A 48 -6.09 -5.12 10.05
C VAL A 48 -7.43 -4.73 10.67
N GLU A 49 -7.99 -3.65 10.17
CA GLU A 49 -9.36 -3.28 10.44
C GLU A 49 -10.07 -2.86 9.17
N VAL A 50 -11.37 -3.11 9.13
CA VAL A 50 -12.26 -2.66 8.06
C VAL A 50 -13.34 -1.78 8.65
N ASP A 51 -13.65 -0.70 7.94
CA ASP A 51 -14.87 0.09 8.09
C ASP A 51 -15.67 -0.08 6.78
N SER A 52 -16.86 -0.69 6.87
CA SER A 52 -17.71 -0.95 5.71
C SER A 52 -18.28 0.32 5.11
N GLY A 53 -18.33 0.39 3.78
CA GLY A 53 -18.99 1.45 3.02
C GLY A 53 -20.30 0.96 2.40
N GLU A 54 -20.85 1.77 1.51
CA GLU A 54 -22.02 1.42 0.70
C GLU A 54 -21.60 0.60 -0.53
N HIS A 55 -22.53 -0.08 -1.19
CA HIS A 55 -22.31 -0.69 -2.52
C HIS A 55 -21.08 -1.61 -2.62
N HIS A 56 -20.86 -2.49 -1.64
CA HIS A 56 -19.73 -3.43 -1.63
C HIS A 56 -18.35 -2.76 -1.52
N THR A 57 -18.31 -1.50 -1.08
CA THR A 57 -17.06 -0.78 -0.80
C THR A 57 -16.71 -0.83 0.68
N GLY A 58 -15.47 -0.52 1.02
CA GLY A 58 -15.05 -0.28 2.38
C GLY A 58 -13.62 0.24 2.47
N ASN A 59 -13.24 0.72 3.66
CA ASN A 59 -11.88 1.13 3.95
C ASN A 59 -11.16 0.04 4.74
N VAL A 60 -10.05 -0.44 4.21
CA VAL A 60 -9.12 -1.35 4.87
C VAL A 60 -7.96 -0.53 5.44
N TYR A 61 -7.74 -0.68 6.74
CA TYR A 61 -6.60 -0.11 7.44
C TYR A 61 -5.70 -1.24 7.89
N PHE A 62 -4.41 -1.18 7.60
CA PHE A 62 -3.45 -2.12 8.17
C PHE A 62 -2.25 -1.41 8.78
N VAL A 63 -1.70 -2.01 9.83
CA VAL A 63 -0.50 -1.55 10.50
C VAL A 63 0.44 -2.73 10.74
N ALA A 64 1.71 -2.62 10.35
CA ALA A 64 2.73 -3.66 10.51
C ALA A 64 4.13 -3.05 10.69
N ASP A 65 5.10 -3.82 11.20
CA ASP A 65 6.50 -3.38 11.16
C ASP A 65 6.95 -3.23 9.71
N ASP A 66 7.58 -2.09 9.41
CA ASP A 66 8.02 -1.78 8.06
C ASP A 66 9.09 -2.76 7.59
N ARG A 67 8.97 -3.17 6.32
CA ARG A 67 9.93 -4.03 5.64
C ARG A 67 9.74 -3.96 4.13
N ALA A 68 10.83 -4.17 3.41
CA ALA A 68 10.81 -4.28 1.96
C ALA A 68 9.81 -5.35 1.48
N GLY A 69 8.99 -4.99 0.48
CA GLY A 69 7.97 -5.87 -0.09
C GLY A 69 6.69 -6.02 0.74
N LEU A 70 6.48 -5.22 1.81
CA LEU A 70 5.23 -5.24 2.57
C LEU A 70 4.01 -4.83 1.71
N LEU A 71 4.13 -3.76 0.91
CA LEU A 71 3.05 -3.34 0.00
C LEU A 71 2.68 -4.42 -1.02
N ALA A 72 3.68 -5.13 -1.57
CA ALA A 72 3.44 -6.23 -2.50
C ALA A 72 2.60 -7.35 -1.86
N ARG A 73 2.89 -7.69 -0.60
CA ARG A 73 2.15 -8.70 0.17
C ARG A 73 0.76 -8.23 0.56
N ALA A 74 0.61 -6.97 1.01
CA ALA A 74 -0.68 -6.40 1.38
C ALA A 74 -1.63 -6.35 0.18
N SER A 75 -1.18 -5.81 -0.95
CA SER A 75 -1.96 -5.78 -2.20
C SER A 75 -2.25 -7.18 -2.75
N SER A 76 -1.31 -8.13 -2.62
CA SER A 76 -1.53 -9.54 -2.98
C SER A 76 -2.63 -10.18 -2.12
N ALA A 77 -2.65 -9.91 -0.81
CA ALA A 77 -3.68 -10.42 0.09
C ALA A 77 -5.08 -9.89 -0.30
N LEU A 78 -5.20 -8.60 -0.59
CA LEU A 78 -6.45 -7.99 -1.04
C LEU A 78 -6.93 -8.59 -2.36
N SER A 79 -6.07 -8.61 -3.38
CA SER A 79 -6.42 -9.20 -4.68
C SER A 79 -6.78 -10.67 -4.55
N THR A 80 -6.12 -11.44 -3.68
CA THR A 80 -6.45 -12.85 -3.42
C THR A 80 -7.88 -13.04 -2.95
N LEU A 81 -8.34 -12.13 -2.08
CA LEU A 81 -9.70 -12.10 -1.53
C LEU A 81 -10.72 -11.38 -2.43
N ASN A 82 -10.39 -11.15 -3.70
CA ASN A 82 -11.22 -10.44 -4.69
C ASN A 82 -11.59 -9.01 -4.27
N LEU A 83 -10.68 -8.35 -3.55
CA LEU A 83 -10.78 -6.94 -3.21
C LEU A 83 -9.89 -6.13 -4.16
N SER A 84 -10.51 -5.24 -4.92
CA SER A 84 -9.81 -4.29 -5.80
C SER A 84 -9.68 -2.94 -5.11
N ILE A 85 -8.56 -2.26 -5.34
CA ILE A 85 -8.22 -1.00 -4.68
C ILE A 85 -8.61 0.16 -5.61
N ASP A 86 -9.46 1.05 -5.11
CA ASP A 86 -9.89 2.25 -5.83
C ASP A 86 -9.00 3.45 -5.52
N ASP A 87 -8.60 3.57 -4.25
CA ASP A 87 -7.75 4.63 -3.73
C ASP A 87 -6.94 4.08 -2.56
N GLY A 88 -5.75 4.60 -2.33
CA GLY A 88 -4.93 4.08 -1.26
C GLY A 88 -3.67 4.85 -0.97
N GLU A 89 -3.23 4.70 0.26
CA GLU A 89 -2.09 5.42 0.80
C GLU A 89 -1.25 4.49 1.68
N ILE A 90 0.08 4.62 1.56
CA ILE A 90 1.05 3.99 2.44
C ILE A 90 1.91 5.07 3.08
N TRP A 91 2.06 4.99 4.40
CA TRP A 91 2.85 5.91 5.20
C TRP A 91 3.76 5.13 6.15
N ILE A 92 5.03 5.55 6.27
CA ILE A 92 5.97 5.00 7.25
C ILE A 92 6.17 5.99 8.39
N ARG A 93 6.16 5.51 9.63
CA ARG A 93 6.45 6.30 10.83
C ARG A 93 7.58 5.71 11.65
N ASN A 94 8.34 6.58 12.31
CA ASN A 94 9.39 6.18 13.24
C ASN A 94 8.83 6.24 14.68
N THR A 95 8.53 5.08 15.26
CA THR A 95 8.00 5.01 16.63
C THR A 95 9.07 5.47 17.65
N PRO A 96 8.68 5.94 18.85
CA PRO A 96 9.66 6.30 19.89
C PRO A 96 10.57 5.15 20.34
N THR A 97 10.15 3.91 20.08
CA THR A 97 10.97 2.71 20.33
C THR A 97 12.09 2.50 19.31
N GLY A 98 12.19 3.37 18.29
CA GLY A 98 13.16 3.27 17.19
C GLY A 98 12.75 2.28 16.10
N ARG A 99 11.56 1.68 16.17
CA ARG A 99 11.01 0.81 15.13
C ARG A 99 10.30 1.62 14.06
N GLN A 100 10.41 1.18 12.82
CA GLN A 100 9.60 1.68 11.71
C GLN A 100 8.31 0.87 11.59
N GLU A 101 7.20 1.59 11.44
CA GLU A 101 5.87 1.00 11.27
C GLU A 101 5.22 1.59 10.03
N THR A 102 4.61 0.72 9.22
CA THR A 102 3.85 1.09 8.04
C THR A 102 2.37 1.15 8.40
N LEU A 103 1.72 2.26 8.06
CA LEU A 103 0.28 2.40 7.98
C LEU A 103 -0.12 2.30 6.51
N GLY A 104 -1.07 1.43 6.20
CA GLY A 104 -1.77 1.49 4.92
C GLY A 104 -3.25 1.72 5.08
N VAL A 105 -3.79 2.55 4.19
CA VAL A 105 -5.21 2.90 4.12
C VAL A 105 -5.64 2.65 2.69
N PHE A 106 -6.57 1.74 2.48
CA PHE A 106 -7.07 1.40 1.15
C PHE A 106 -8.58 1.52 1.11
N GLN A 107 -9.09 2.32 0.19
CA GLN A 107 -10.46 2.19 -0.25
C GLN A 107 -10.54 1.04 -1.24
N VAL A 108 -11.40 0.07 -0.96
CA VAL A 108 -11.56 -1.13 -1.77
C VAL A 108 -13.02 -1.39 -2.10
N HIS A 109 -13.24 -2.15 -3.16
CA HIS A 109 -14.52 -2.78 -3.45
C HIS A 109 -14.36 -4.29 -3.68
N ALA A 110 -15.39 -5.06 -3.36
CA ALA A 110 -15.43 -6.49 -3.64
C ALA A 110 -15.84 -6.75 -5.11
N GLU A 111 -15.00 -7.44 -5.87
CA GLU A 111 -15.26 -7.77 -7.27
C GLU A 111 -16.29 -8.89 -7.45
N ASP A 112 -16.47 -9.72 -6.41
CA ASP A 112 -17.37 -10.87 -6.42
C ASP A 112 -18.78 -10.55 -5.87
N GLY A 113 -19.06 -9.27 -5.61
CA GLY A 113 -20.31 -8.81 -4.99
C GLY A 113 -20.42 -9.14 -3.50
N GLY A 114 -19.34 -9.59 -2.86
CA GLY A 114 -19.26 -9.76 -1.42
C GLY A 114 -19.31 -8.44 -0.64
N GLU A 115 -19.38 -8.52 0.69
CA GLU A 115 -19.28 -7.34 1.55
C GLU A 115 -17.83 -7.12 2.00
N VAL A 116 -17.46 -5.84 2.18
CA VAL A 116 -16.19 -5.42 2.78
C VAL A 116 -16.45 -5.11 4.25
N ASP A 117 -16.36 -6.15 5.09
CA ASP A 117 -16.82 -6.10 6.48
C ASP A 117 -15.76 -6.58 7.49
N THR A 118 -16.20 -6.78 8.73
CA THR A 118 -15.32 -7.28 9.80
C THR A 118 -14.87 -8.73 9.60
N GLN A 119 -15.63 -9.55 8.87
CA GLN A 119 -15.18 -10.89 8.50
C GLN A 119 -14.01 -10.77 7.52
N ARG A 120 -14.11 -9.90 6.50
CA ARG A 120 -12.99 -9.62 5.60
C ARG A 120 -11.76 -9.08 6.31
N ALA A 121 -11.92 -8.26 7.35
CA ALA A 121 -10.78 -7.83 8.15
C ALA A 121 -9.97 -9.01 8.73
N GLY A 122 -10.65 -10.04 9.24
CA GLY A 122 -10.01 -11.25 9.76
C GLY A 122 -9.28 -12.03 8.67
N GLU A 123 -9.92 -12.25 7.53
CA GLU A 123 -9.34 -12.97 6.39
C GLU A 123 -8.12 -12.26 5.81
N ILE A 124 -8.17 -10.92 5.68
CA ILE A 124 -7.02 -10.10 5.25
C ILE A 124 -5.89 -10.22 6.29
N GLN A 125 -6.20 -10.12 7.58
CA GLN A 125 -5.19 -10.24 8.65
C GLN A 125 -4.48 -11.60 8.62
N GLU A 126 -5.24 -12.69 8.51
CA GLU A 126 -4.70 -14.05 8.46
C GLU A 126 -3.80 -14.27 7.24
N LEU A 127 -4.27 -13.86 6.06
CA LEU A 127 -3.52 -14.02 4.81
C LEU A 127 -2.25 -13.16 4.80
N LEU A 128 -2.35 -11.88 5.18
CA LEU A 128 -1.20 -10.99 5.24
C LEU A 128 -0.17 -11.46 6.28
N THR A 129 -0.63 -11.96 7.44
CA THR A 129 0.27 -12.59 8.43
C THR A 129 1.02 -13.77 7.82
N ALA A 130 0.31 -14.67 7.12
CA ALA A 130 0.93 -15.84 6.48
C ALA A 130 1.97 -15.46 5.41
N LEU A 131 1.70 -14.43 4.60
CA LEU A 131 2.64 -13.90 3.60
C LEU A 131 3.86 -13.24 4.25
N LEU A 132 3.69 -12.56 5.38
CA LEU A 132 4.79 -11.90 6.11
C LEU A 132 5.67 -12.88 6.88
N GLU A 133 5.11 -14.00 7.31
CA GLU A 133 5.83 -15.12 7.92
C GLU A 133 6.49 -16.05 6.89
N GLY A 134 6.22 -15.85 5.58
CA GLY A 134 6.72 -16.74 4.51
C GLY A 134 6.08 -18.13 4.53
N ARG A 135 4.92 -18.29 5.18
CA ARG A 135 4.14 -19.54 5.16
C ARG A 135 3.41 -19.76 3.84
N LEU A 136 3.18 -18.67 3.11
CA LEU A 136 2.62 -18.65 1.77
C LEU A 136 3.51 -17.80 0.88
N ASP A 137 3.70 -18.22 -0.36
CA ASP A 137 4.23 -17.36 -1.40
C ASP A 137 3.15 -16.38 -1.84
N SER A 138 3.54 -15.17 -2.26
CA SER A 138 2.59 -14.23 -2.85
C SER A 138 1.98 -14.86 -4.11
N PRO A 139 0.66 -15.12 -4.14
CA PRO A 139 0.03 -15.71 -5.32
C PRO A 139 0.21 -14.77 -6.51
N SER A 140 0.84 -15.30 -7.56
CA SER A 140 0.83 -14.66 -8.87
C SER A 140 -0.57 -14.81 -9.45
N LYS A 141 -1.47 -13.85 -9.19
CA LYS A 141 -2.70 -13.70 -9.98
C LYS A 141 -2.35 -13.06 -11.33
N ALA A 142 -1.51 -13.73 -12.12
CA ALA A 142 -1.41 -13.48 -13.55
C ALA A 142 -2.58 -14.21 -14.20
N ASN A 143 -3.75 -13.57 -14.30
CA ASN A 143 -4.83 -14.01 -15.20
C ASN A 143 -6.01 -13.02 -15.18
N ARG A 144 -5.89 -11.92 -15.91
CA ARG A 144 -7.00 -11.34 -16.70
C ARG A 144 -6.35 -10.63 -17.89
N ALA A 145 -6.62 -11.15 -19.09
CA ALA A 145 -6.10 -10.60 -20.34
C ALA A 145 -6.39 -9.10 -20.41
N ALA A 146 -5.35 -8.29 -20.59
CA ALA A 146 -5.53 -6.87 -20.78
C ALA A 146 -6.28 -6.59 -22.09
N THR A 147 -7.27 -5.71 -22.04
CA THR A 147 -7.83 -5.11 -23.25
C THR A 147 -6.77 -4.15 -23.83
N PRO A 148 -6.30 -4.32 -25.09
CA PRO A 148 -5.32 -3.43 -25.68
C PRO A 148 -5.83 -1.98 -25.70
N GLY A 149 -4.95 -0.99 -25.42
CA GLY A 149 -5.22 0.39 -25.84
C GLY A 149 -5.05 1.53 -24.84
N ALA A 150 -4.40 1.37 -23.70
CA ALA A 150 -3.83 2.53 -22.98
C ALA A 150 -2.31 2.54 -23.13
N GLU A 151 -1.72 3.72 -23.32
CA GLU A 151 -0.27 3.90 -23.32
C GLU A 151 0.23 3.77 -21.89
N THR A 152 1.02 2.73 -21.60
CA THR A 152 1.69 2.61 -20.30
C THR A 152 2.79 3.66 -20.20
N ARG A 153 2.79 4.44 -19.11
CA ARG A 153 3.85 5.40 -18.79
C ARG A 153 4.43 5.10 -17.42
N VAL A 154 5.76 5.01 -17.37
CA VAL A 154 6.51 4.82 -16.13
C VAL A 154 7.63 5.83 -16.09
N ARG A 155 7.59 6.78 -15.15
CA ARG A 155 8.53 7.91 -15.12
C ARG A 155 8.91 8.30 -13.70
N PHE A 156 10.17 8.72 -13.54
CA PHE A 156 10.58 9.45 -12.35
C PHE A 156 10.20 10.92 -12.50
N VAL A 157 9.61 11.50 -11.47
CA VAL A 157 9.25 12.92 -11.39
C VAL A 157 9.89 13.57 -10.18
N GLU A 158 9.93 14.90 -10.20
CA GLU A 158 10.48 15.69 -9.12
C GLU A 158 9.47 15.74 -7.97
N SER A 159 9.92 15.43 -6.76
CA SER A 159 9.20 15.59 -5.51
C SER A 159 9.19 17.05 -5.07
N ALA A 160 8.33 17.37 -4.09
CA ALA A 160 8.23 18.71 -3.52
C ALA A 160 9.53 19.22 -2.88
N ASP A 161 10.46 18.34 -2.51
CA ASP A 161 11.78 18.70 -1.97
C ASP A 161 12.87 18.82 -3.05
N GLY A 162 12.52 18.73 -4.34
CA GLY A 162 13.44 18.89 -5.47
C GLY A 162 14.23 17.62 -5.84
N GLY A 163 13.95 16.49 -5.18
CA GLY A 163 14.52 15.18 -5.52
C GLY A 163 13.79 14.52 -6.71
N LEU A 164 14.47 13.66 -7.48
CA LEU A 164 13.82 12.76 -8.44
C LEU A 164 13.67 11.37 -7.80
N ASN A 165 12.79 11.26 -6.82
CA ASN A 165 12.56 10.05 -6.02
C ASN A 165 11.11 9.54 -6.11
N VAL A 166 10.24 10.15 -6.92
CA VAL A 166 8.87 9.68 -7.10
C VAL A 166 8.76 8.96 -8.44
N LEU A 167 8.36 7.70 -8.40
CA LEU A 167 8.00 6.92 -9.57
C LEU A 167 6.50 7.01 -9.81
N GLU A 168 6.10 7.56 -10.95
CA GLU A 168 4.72 7.56 -11.42
C GLU A 168 4.48 6.41 -12.41
N VAL A 169 3.35 5.74 -12.26
CA VAL A 169 2.90 4.66 -13.14
C VAL A 169 1.47 4.97 -13.61
N GLU A 170 1.32 5.14 -14.92
CA GLU A 170 0.02 5.28 -15.59
C GLU A 170 -0.21 4.08 -16.52
N THR A 171 -1.32 3.37 -16.33
CA THR A 171 -1.66 2.18 -17.14
C THR A 171 -3.13 1.83 -16.95
N ARG A 172 -3.70 0.98 -17.81
CA ARG A 172 -4.98 0.32 -17.48
C ARG A 172 -4.86 -0.49 -16.19
N ASP A 173 -5.91 -0.45 -15.38
CA ASP A 173 -6.04 -1.26 -14.18
C ASP A 173 -6.34 -2.73 -14.52
N ARG A 174 -6.00 -3.60 -13.57
CA ARG A 174 -6.28 -5.03 -13.56
C ARG A 174 -5.94 -5.61 -12.19
N SER A 175 -6.69 -6.64 -11.80
CA SER A 175 -6.46 -7.33 -10.53
C SER A 175 -5.00 -7.79 -10.40
N GLY A 176 -4.37 -7.46 -9.26
CA GLY A 176 -2.99 -7.84 -8.95
C GLY A 176 -1.91 -6.89 -9.49
N LEU A 177 -2.26 -5.85 -10.26
CA LEU A 177 -1.28 -4.90 -10.81
C LEU A 177 -0.41 -4.25 -9.73
N LEU A 178 -1.02 -3.68 -8.68
CA LEU A 178 -0.26 -3.05 -7.60
C LEU A 178 0.73 -4.00 -6.93
N SER A 179 0.35 -5.27 -6.77
CA SER A 179 1.25 -6.30 -6.23
C SER A 179 2.43 -6.56 -7.15
N ALA A 180 2.19 -6.64 -8.46
CA ALA A 180 3.26 -6.79 -9.45
C ALA A 180 4.21 -5.58 -9.48
N LEU A 181 3.67 -4.35 -9.43
CA LEU A 181 4.47 -3.12 -9.39
C LEU A 181 5.34 -3.07 -8.11
N ALA A 182 4.73 -3.29 -6.95
CA ALA A 182 5.44 -3.29 -5.68
C ALA A 182 6.46 -4.43 -5.57
N ASN A 183 6.18 -5.59 -6.16
CA ASN A 183 7.13 -6.71 -6.20
C ASN A 183 8.31 -6.41 -7.13
N ALA A 184 8.09 -5.78 -8.30
CA ALA A 184 9.17 -5.37 -9.19
C ALA A 184 10.13 -4.38 -8.53
N LEU A 185 9.61 -3.43 -7.75
CA LEU A 185 10.41 -2.51 -6.94
C LEU A 185 11.19 -3.27 -5.86
N PHE A 186 10.53 -4.19 -5.16
CA PHE A 186 11.17 -5.03 -4.14
C PHE A 186 12.33 -5.87 -4.71
N GLU A 187 12.12 -6.54 -5.85
CA GLU A 187 13.16 -7.34 -6.54
C GLU A 187 14.34 -6.48 -7.03
N LYS A 188 14.11 -5.18 -7.25
CA LYS A 188 15.16 -4.21 -7.54
C LYS A 188 15.80 -3.61 -6.29
N ASN A 189 15.54 -4.13 -5.09
CA ASN A 189 16.07 -3.58 -3.83
C ASN A 189 15.71 -2.10 -3.68
N VAL A 190 14.49 -1.73 -4.05
CA VAL A 190 13.94 -0.38 -3.88
C VAL A 190 12.95 -0.40 -2.73
N GLN A 191 13.11 0.53 -1.80
CA GLN A 191 12.18 0.73 -0.70
C GLN A 191 11.15 1.81 -1.08
N ILE A 192 9.88 1.51 -0.88
CA ILE A 192 8.78 2.47 -1.00
C ILE A 192 8.59 3.10 0.38
N VAL A 193 8.74 4.42 0.48
CA VAL A 193 8.57 5.16 1.75
C VAL A 193 7.22 5.85 1.88
N GLU A 194 6.58 6.10 0.74
CA GLU A 194 5.21 6.58 0.61
C GLU A 194 4.64 6.02 -0.69
N ALA A 195 3.36 5.66 -0.69
CA ALA A 195 2.65 5.33 -1.91
C ALA A 195 1.29 6.03 -1.92
N GLN A 196 0.89 6.50 -3.09
CA GLN A 196 -0.46 6.96 -3.38
C GLN A 196 -0.93 6.17 -4.59
N VAL A 197 -1.97 5.36 -4.41
CA VAL A 197 -2.50 4.48 -5.46
C VAL A 197 -3.90 4.93 -5.80
N ARG A 198 -4.21 5.08 -7.10
CA ARG A 198 -5.51 5.60 -7.52
C ARG A 198 -5.95 4.94 -8.81
N THR A 199 -7.17 4.43 -8.79
CA THR A 199 -7.85 3.87 -9.95
C THR A 199 -9.09 4.71 -10.27
N ARG A 200 -9.15 5.24 -11.50
CA ARG A 200 -10.28 6.03 -12.01
C ARG A 200 -10.58 5.61 -13.45
N ASP A 201 -11.85 5.32 -13.75
CA ASP A 201 -12.30 4.94 -15.08
C ASP A 201 -11.51 3.77 -15.73
N GLY A 202 -11.00 2.85 -14.91
CA GLY A 202 -10.18 1.71 -15.35
C GLY A 202 -8.73 2.06 -15.67
N GLU A 203 -8.26 3.25 -15.30
CA GLU A 203 -6.87 3.69 -15.38
C GLU A 203 -6.28 3.89 -13.98
N VAL A 204 -5.06 3.40 -13.81
CA VAL A 204 -4.24 3.55 -12.61
C VAL A 204 -3.34 4.76 -12.77
N HIS A 205 -3.23 5.55 -11.71
CA HIS A 205 -2.29 6.67 -11.57
C HIS A 205 -1.56 6.54 -10.23
N ASP A 206 -0.65 5.58 -10.15
CA ASP A 206 0.09 5.30 -8.93
C ASP A 206 1.33 6.17 -8.82
N ARG A 207 1.63 6.62 -7.59
CA ARG A 207 2.86 7.36 -7.24
C ARG A 207 3.54 6.63 -6.09
N PHE A 208 4.83 6.32 -6.28
CA PHE A 208 5.66 5.70 -5.25
C PHE A 208 6.85 6.61 -4.95
N SER A 209 6.94 7.16 -3.74
CA SER A 209 8.16 7.79 -3.25
C SER A 209 9.13 6.67 -2.86
N VAL A 210 10.29 6.62 -3.51
CA VAL A 210 11.22 5.50 -3.45
C VAL A 210 12.65 5.91 -3.10
N VAL A 211 13.33 5.04 -2.36
CA VAL A 211 14.74 5.19 -1.93
C VAL A 211 15.46 3.85 -2.05
N GLU A 212 16.80 3.90 -1.97
CA GLU A 212 17.63 2.72 -1.76
C GLU A 212 17.32 2.05 -0.41
N LEU A 213 17.71 0.78 -0.23
CA LEU A 213 17.53 0.09 1.06
C LEU A 213 18.30 0.73 2.23
N ASP A 214 19.33 1.51 1.95
CA ASP A 214 20.06 2.29 2.96
C ASP A 214 19.46 3.69 3.21
N GLY A 215 18.35 4.01 2.53
CA GLY A 215 17.65 5.28 2.60
C GLY A 215 18.23 6.38 1.70
N SER A 216 19.29 6.12 0.93
CA SER A 216 19.83 7.10 0.00
C SER A 216 18.92 7.29 -1.24
N PRO A 217 18.99 8.45 -1.92
CA PRO A 217 18.19 8.69 -3.12
C PRO A 217 18.59 7.77 -4.27
N ILE A 218 17.61 7.35 -5.08
CA ILE A 218 17.85 6.57 -6.30
C ILE A 218 18.66 7.40 -7.31
N ASP A 219 19.86 6.93 -7.64
CA ASP A 219 20.75 7.59 -8.61
C ASP A 219 20.22 7.50 -10.06
N SER A 220 20.77 8.33 -10.94
CA SER A 220 20.32 8.39 -12.34
C SER A 220 20.57 7.10 -13.13
N SER A 221 21.59 6.32 -12.77
CA SER A 221 21.92 5.07 -13.47
C SER A 221 20.91 3.95 -13.16
N ARG A 222 20.39 3.91 -11.93
CA ARG A 222 19.40 2.91 -11.50
C ARG A 222 17.98 3.22 -11.96
N ARG A 223 17.65 4.49 -12.20
CA ARG A 223 16.29 4.89 -12.62
C ARG A 223 15.83 4.15 -13.86
N LEU A 224 16.68 4.03 -14.88
CA LEU A 224 16.33 3.32 -16.11
C LEU A 224 16.06 1.84 -15.85
N ASP A 225 16.90 1.17 -15.06
CA ASP A 225 16.73 -0.24 -14.70
C ASP A 225 15.44 -0.50 -13.92
N ILE A 226 15.06 0.42 -13.03
CA ILE A 226 13.82 0.37 -12.27
C ILE A 226 12.62 0.58 -13.20
N GLN A 227 12.67 1.58 -14.08
CA GLN A 227 11.61 1.83 -15.06
C GLN A 227 11.38 0.62 -15.96
N VAL A 228 12.44 -0.01 -16.47
CA VAL A 228 12.35 -1.21 -17.31
C VAL A 228 11.74 -2.38 -16.54
N ALA A 229 12.11 -2.59 -15.27
CA ALA A 229 11.56 -3.65 -14.45
C ALA A 229 10.06 -3.45 -14.21
N VAL A 230 9.65 -2.22 -13.92
CA VAL A 230 8.24 -1.87 -13.68
C VAL A 230 7.42 -1.99 -14.97
N LEU A 231 7.94 -1.53 -16.11
CA LEU A 231 7.32 -1.75 -17.43
C LEU A 231 7.15 -3.25 -17.73
N THR A 232 8.18 -4.05 -17.45
CA THR A 232 8.11 -5.51 -17.64
C THR A 232 7.05 -6.15 -16.73
N ALA A 233 6.90 -5.66 -15.50
CA ALA A 233 5.88 -6.12 -14.57
C ALA A 233 4.47 -5.75 -15.05
N VAL A 234 4.29 -4.54 -15.60
CA VAL A 234 3.04 -4.12 -16.26
C VAL A 234 2.71 -5.08 -17.40
N ASP A 235 3.66 -5.36 -18.30
CA ASP A 235 3.47 -6.21 -19.48
C ASP A 235 3.22 -7.67 -19.11
N THR A 236 3.90 -8.18 -18.09
CA THR A 236 3.69 -9.55 -17.61
C THR A 236 2.30 -9.68 -16.98
N ALA A 237 1.85 -8.64 -16.27
CA ALA A 237 0.48 -8.58 -15.76
C ALA A 237 -0.57 -8.41 -16.88
N GLN A 238 -0.19 -7.99 -18.10
CA GLN A 238 -1.12 -7.90 -19.24
C GLN A 238 -1.38 -9.26 -19.92
N ARG A 239 -0.49 -10.25 -19.72
CA ARG A 239 -0.55 -11.59 -20.33
C ARG A 239 -1.31 -12.58 -19.46
#